data_AF-A0A7S2KH86-F1
#
_entry.id   AF-A0A7S2KH86-F1
#
_cell.length_a   1.000
_cell.length_b   1.000
_cell.length_c   1.000
_cell.angle_alpha   90.00
_cell.angle_beta   90.00
_cell.angle_gamma   90.00
#
_symmetry.space_group_name_H-M   'P 1'
#
loop_
_entity.id
_entity.type
_entity.pdbx_description
1 polymer ?
#
loop_
_entity_poly.entity_id
_entity_poly.type
_entity_poly.pdbx_seq_one_letter_code
_entity_poly.pdbx_strand_id
1 'polypeptide(L)'
;RHEWLDWRSDAALERFCFESLGMHRLERQAEPHGGYCVKFGPTRADLEVRPGLAPYGASAFFNAQKEVTHIELPPGTAGRLRRDGDAGTRVLRVRPGDADWEVAKFQFRSSLAMDVFVLEHACAVHMVFAHAMAVACRETLPPDHPIRILLAVFCFGTIHVNDKAANALLPEKGLVHRAFAFTGNGLRHALTLCTASLRYDTYPRAFDQDLGTPFDVDGKEYRDSIQCFLAAYLRHEGEWFDDSVLSMWRALKQHSPEMFGLPEPKGSPSDAAVFTEVLCKFIFVCTAMHNHVGEVTEFYENPEFC
;
A
#
# COMPACT_ATOMS: atom_id res chain seq x y z
N ARG A 1 10.62 -19.56 -4.91
CA ARG A 1 9.30 -19.67 -4.27
C ARG A 1 9.53 -20.23 -2.88
N HIS A 2 9.25 -19.44 -1.84
CA HIS A 2 9.31 -19.90 -0.47
C HIS A 2 7.95 -20.54 -0.14
N GLU A 3 7.92 -21.84 0.15
CA GLU A 3 6.69 -22.48 0.62
C GLU A 3 6.47 -22.17 2.10
N TRP A 4 5.34 -21.55 2.43
CA TRP A 4 4.91 -21.26 3.80
C TRP A 4 4.34 -22.50 4.50
N LEU A 5 5.17 -23.52 4.71
CA LEU A 5 4.74 -24.81 5.28
C LEU A 5 4.23 -24.71 6.72
N ASP A 6 4.70 -23.72 7.47
CA ASP A 6 4.38 -23.49 8.88
C ASP A 6 3.50 -22.25 9.09
N TRP A 7 2.67 -21.87 8.12
CA TRP A 7 1.86 -20.64 8.15
C TRP A 7 0.97 -20.43 9.38
N ARG A 8 0.69 -21.50 10.15
CA ARG A 8 -0.03 -21.43 11.44
C ARG A 8 0.86 -21.05 12.60
N SER A 9 2.18 -21.07 12.48
CA SER A 9 3.09 -20.76 13.58
C SER A 9 3.11 -19.25 13.85
N ASP A 10 3.44 -18.88 15.08
CA ASP A 10 3.64 -17.47 15.44
C ASP A 10 4.87 -16.91 14.71
N ALA A 11 5.92 -17.73 14.54
CA ALA A 11 7.09 -17.39 13.74
C ALA A 11 6.76 -17.10 12.25
N ALA A 12 5.75 -17.77 11.68
CA ALA A 12 5.29 -17.46 10.33
C ALA A 12 4.58 -16.11 10.27
N LEU A 13 3.75 -15.79 11.27
CA LEU A 13 3.13 -14.47 11.37
C LEU A 13 4.18 -13.36 11.54
N GLU A 14 5.21 -13.59 12.36
CA GLU A 14 6.31 -12.65 12.57
C GLU A 14 7.08 -12.40 11.26
N ARG A 15 7.48 -13.46 10.56
CA ARG A 15 8.12 -13.32 9.22
C ARG A 15 7.20 -12.63 8.22
N PHE A 16 5.90 -12.92 8.24
CA PHE A 16 4.93 -12.28 7.37
C PHE A 16 4.92 -10.74 7.54
N CYS A 17 5.12 -10.27 8.77
CA CYS A 17 5.19 -8.84 9.06
C CYS A 17 6.58 -8.22 8.86
N PHE A 18 7.66 -8.89 9.26
CA PHE A 18 9.01 -8.30 9.29
C PHE A 18 9.89 -8.61 8.08
N GLU A 19 9.52 -9.61 7.26
CA GLU A 19 10.32 -10.11 6.13
C GLU A 19 9.51 -10.24 4.85
N SER A 20 8.22 -9.88 4.88
CA SER A 20 7.30 -10.10 3.76
C SER A 20 6.24 -8.98 3.67
N LEU A 21 4.98 -9.31 3.39
CA LEU A 21 3.94 -8.38 3.00
C LEU A 21 3.70 -7.23 3.98
N GLY A 22 3.92 -7.43 5.28
CA GLY A 22 3.65 -6.43 6.30
C GLY A 22 4.75 -5.40 6.52
N MET A 23 5.92 -5.53 5.88
CA MET A 23 7.12 -4.76 6.22
C MET A 23 6.90 -3.24 6.20
N HIS A 24 6.30 -2.73 5.13
CA HIS A 24 6.04 -1.29 4.94
C HIS A 24 4.88 -0.75 5.79
N ARG A 25 4.19 -1.61 6.56
CA ARG A 25 3.12 -1.24 7.48
C ARG A 25 3.53 -1.31 8.94
N LEU A 26 4.79 -1.67 9.23
CA LEU A 26 5.30 -1.71 10.59
C LEU A 26 5.46 -0.30 11.16
N GLU A 27 4.95 -0.12 12.36
CA GLU A 27 5.05 1.10 13.15
C GLU A 27 5.71 0.80 14.49
N ARG A 28 6.60 1.67 14.95
CA ARG A 28 7.14 1.60 16.32
C ARG A 28 6.08 1.95 17.34
N GLN A 29 6.06 1.20 18.43
CA GLN A 29 5.25 1.55 19.59
C GLN A 29 6.00 2.55 20.47
N ALA A 30 5.28 3.54 20.98
CA ALA A 30 5.84 4.49 21.94
C ALA A 30 6.18 3.81 23.28
N GLU A 31 7.17 4.34 23.98
CA GLU A 31 7.48 3.97 25.36
C GLU A 31 6.25 4.16 26.29
N PRO A 32 6.08 3.35 27.37
CA PRO A 32 7.03 2.38 27.91
C PRO A 32 6.88 0.96 27.34
N HIS A 33 5.99 0.77 26.36
CA HIS A 33 5.69 -0.58 25.84
C HIS A 33 6.82 -1.11 24.95
N GLY A 34 7.48 -0.23 24.20
CA GLY A 34 8.49 -0.62 23.21
C GLY A 34 7.93 -1.56 22.14
N GLY A 35 8.76 -1.91 21.15
CA GLY A 35 8.39 -2.88 20.10
C GLY A 35 7.65 -2.28 18.90
N TYR A 36 6.83 -3.10 18.24
CA TYR A 36 6.31 -2.82 16.90
C TYR A 36 4.85 -3.22 16.75
N CYS A 37 4.16 -2.68 15.75
CA CYS A 37 2.80 -3.07 15.43
C CYS A 37 2.49 -2.88 13.95
N VAL A 38 1.51 -3.64 13.47
CA VAL A 38 0.83 -3.38 12.20
C VAL A 38 -0.61 -3.03 12.56
N LYS A 39 -0.95 -1.75 12.43
CA LYS A 39 -2.23 -1.19 12.87
C LYS A 39 -3.15 -0.87 11.70
N PHE A 40 -4.40 -1.23 11.89
CA PHE A 40 -5.51 -0.75 11.08
C PHE A 40 -6.39 0.12 11.96
N GLY A 41 -6.57 1.38 11.56
CA GLY A 41 -7.45 2.31 12.26
C GLY A 41 -8.92 1.82 12.26
N PRO A 42 -9.79 2.47 13.04
CA PRO A 42 -11.19 2.07 13.19
C PRO A 42 -11.95 2.03 11.86
N THR A 43 -11.51 2.81 10.87
CA THR A 43 -12.15 2.90 9.55
C THR A 43 -12.20 1.59 8.78
N ARG A 44 -11.30 0.62 9.05
CA ARG A 44 -11.36 -0.72 8.42
C ARG A 44 -12.47 -1.58 9.01
N ALA A 45 -12.79 -1.39 10.29
CA ALA A 45 -13.87 -2.10 10.97
C ALA A 45 -15.26 -1.67 10.45
N ASP A 46 -15.36 -0.43 9.96
CA ASP A 46 -16.60 0.14 9.41
C ASP A 46 -16.87 -0.29 7.96
N LEU A 47 -15.99 -1.09 7.35
CA LEU A 47 -16.17 -1.60 6.01
C LEU A 47 -17.26 -2.68 6.00
N GLU A 48 -18.30 -2.47 5.21
CA GLU A 48 -19.42 -3.40 5.11
C GLU A 48 -18.96 -4.73 4.48
N VAL A 49 -19.10 -5.82 5.24
CA VAL A 49 -18.80 -7.18 4.80
C VAL A 49 -20.07 -8.00 4.62
N ARG A 50 -20.00 -9.06 3.80
CA ARG A 50 -21.13 -9.95 3.56
C ARG A 50 -21.55 -10.66 4.85
N PRO A 51 -22.86 -10.98 5.00
CA PRO A 51 -23.35 -11.72 6.16
C PRO A 51 -22.57 -13.01 6.40
N GLY A 52 -22.19 -13.23 7.65
CA GLY A 52 -21.45 -14.43 8.08
C GLY A 52 -19.93 -14.34 7.93
N LEU A 53 -19.39 -13.25 7.38
CA LEU A 53 -17.94 -13.01 7.32
C LEU A 53 -17.48 -12.05 8.42
N ALA A 54 -16.23 -12.20 8.85
CA ALA A 54 -15.62 -11.34 9.87
C ALA A 54 -15.30 -9.94 9.29
N PRO A 55 -15.37 -8.88 10.11
CA PRO A 55 -14.94 -7.54 9.71
C PRO A 55 -13.41 -7.48 9.53
N TYR A 56 -12.95 -6.49 8.76
CA TYR A 56 -11.54 -6.17 8.62
C TYR A 56 -11.04 -5.27 9.75
N GLY A 57 -9.72 -5.16 9.90
CA GLY A 57 -9.07 -4.20 10.80
C GLY A 57 -8.42 -4.82 12.04
N ALA A 58 -8.18 -6.13 12.03
CA ALA A 58 -7.42 -6.78 13.09
C ALA A 58 -5.95 -6.34 13.06
N SER A 59 -5.41 -5.86 14.18
CA SER A 59 -4.06 -5.29 14.30
C SER A 59 -3.14 -6.19 15.12
N ALA A 60 -1.89 -6.39 14.69
CA ALA A 60 -0.92 -7.24 15.39
C ALA A 60 0.15 -6.42 16.11
N PHE A 61 0.58 -6.91 17.28
CA PHE A 61 1.52 -6.22 18.16
C PHE A 61 2.68 -7.14 18.54
N PHE A 62 3.89 -6.61 18.48
CA PHE A 62 5.14 -7.32 18.66
C PHE A 62 6.00 -6.64 19.72
N ASN A 63 6.79 -7.43 20.45
CA ASN A 63 7.75 -6.90 21.40
C ASN A 63 9.01 -6.37 20.67
N ALA A 64 10.00 -5.90 21.44
CA ALA A 64 11.27 -5.40 20.89
C ALA A 64 12.09 -6.51 20.18
N GLN A 65 11.87 -7.78 20.53
CA GLN A 65 12.48 -8.95 19.93
C GLN A 65 11.74 -9.42 18.66
N LYS A 66 10.74 -8.65 18.18
CA LYS A 66 9.90 -8.96 17.02
C LYS A 66 8.97 -10.17 17.21
N GLU A 67 8.80 -10.63 18.44
CA GLU A 67 7.89 -11.74 18.77
C GLU A 67 6.46 -11.22 18.94
N VAL A 68 5.47 -11.94 18.41
CA VAL A 68 4.06 -11.54 18.52
C VAL A 68 3.57 -11.67 19.96
N THR A 69 2.96 -10.60 20.46
CA THR A 69 2.46 -10.52 21.84
C THR A 69 0.95 -10.66 21.93
N HIS A 70 0.24 -10.08 20.97
CA HIS A 70 -1.21 -10.13 20.88
C HIS A 70 -1.72 -9.60 19.53
N ILE A 71 -2.99 -9.91 19.25
CA ILE A 71 -3.77 -9.33 18.16
C ILE A 71 -4.98 -8.63 18.76
N GLU A 72 -5.25 -7.43 18.28
CA GLU A 72 -6.44 -6.66 18.59
C GLU A 72 -7.46 -6.82 17.46
N LEU A 73 -8.57 -7.49 17.76
CA LEU A 73 -9.69 -7.66 16.85
C LEU A 73 -10.67 -6.48 16.96
N PRO A 74 -11.18 -5.98 15.82
CA PRO A 74 -12.03 -4.81 15.81
C PRO A 74 -13.40 -5.09 16.46
N PRO A 75 -14.14 -4.03 16.87
CA PRO A 75 -15.56 -4.14 17.20
C PRO A 75 -16.34 -4.84 16.07
N GLY A 76 -17.50 -5.41 16.40
CA GLY A 76 -18.29 -6.17 15.43
C GLY A 76 -17.77 -7.56 15.05
N THR A 77 -16.58 -7.98 15.51
CA THR A 77 -16.09 -9.35 15.27
C THR A 77 -17.03 -10.40 15.89
N ALA A 78 -17.72 -11.18 15.06
CA ALA A 78 -18.75 -12.13 15.47
C ALA A 78 -18.22 -13.57 15.60
N GLY A 79 -18.93 -14.43 16.34
CA GLY A 79 -18.67 -15.88 16.43
C GLY A 79 -18.14 -16.36 17.79
N ARG A 80 -17.51 -17.55 17.81
CA ARG A 80 -16.95 -18.22 19.01
C ARG A 80 -15.95 -17.35 19.82
N LEU A 81 -15.45 -16.29 19.19
CA LEU A 81 -14.52 -15.30 19.73
C LEU A 81 -15.12 -14.42 20.85
N ARG A 82 -16.47 -14.33 20.93
CA ARG A 82 -17.14 -13.53 21.96
C ARG A 82 -17.76 -14.42 23.02
N ARG A 83 -17.53 -14.05 24.28
CA ARG A 83 -18.30 -14.61 25.41
C ARG A 83 -19.75 -14.19 25.27
N ASP A 84 -20.67 -15.10 25.60
CA ASP A 84 -22.11 -14.81 25.63
C ASP A 84 -22.39 -13.52 26.41
N GLY A 85 -23.09 -12.57 25.77
CA GLY A 85 -23.46 -11.29 26.36
C GLY A 85 -22.54 -10.09 26.04
N ASP A 86 -21.43 -10.28 25.33
CA ASP A 86 -20.65 -9.15 24.80
C ASP A 86 -21.35 -8.54 23.57
N ALA A 87 -21.95 -7.35 23.75
CA ALA A 87 -22.59 -6.57 22.69
C ALA A 87 -21.64 -6.21 21.55
N GLY A 88 -20.34 -6.42 21.75
CA GLY A 88 -19.43 -6.46 20.66
C GLY A 88 -18.96 -5.11 20.16
N THR A 89 -19.02 -4.14 21.06
CA THR A 89 -18.73 -2.74 20.83
C THR A 89 -17.27 -2.40 21.15
N ARG A 90 -16.46 -3.37 21.60
CA ARG A 90 -15.08 -3.18 22.05
C ARG A 90 -14.10 -3.98 21.20
N VAL A 91 -12.87 -3.46 21.16
CA VAL A 91 -11.70 -4.16 20.65
C VAL A 91 -11.41 -5.35 21.58
N LEU A 92 -11.22 -6.54 21.01
CA LEU A 92 -10.86 -7.75 21.73
C LEU A 92 -9.37 -8.01 21.58
N ARG A 93 -8.67 -8.19 22.70
CA ARG A 93 -7.25 -8.56 22.72
C ARG A 93 -7.10 -10.06 22.91
N VAL A 94 -6.50 -10.74 21.94
CA VAL A 94 -6.23 -12.19 21.93
C VAL A 94 -4.72 -12.42 21.97
N ARG A 95 -4.26 -13.37 22.79
CA ARG A 95 -2.83 -13.67 23.02
C ARG A 95 -2.47 -15.09 22.57
N PRO A 96 -1.19 -15.37 22.31
CA PRO A 96 -0.72 -16.75 22.13
C PRO A 96 -1.19 -17.67 23.26
N GLY A 97 -1.76 -18.82 22.89
CA GLY A 97 -2.32 -19.81 23.82
C GLY A 97 -3.81 -19.63 24.15
N ASP A 98 -4.42 -18.49 23.80
CA ASP A 98 -5.88 -18.35 23.88
C ASP A 98 -6.57 -19.28 22.86
N ALA A 99 -7.76 -19.79 23.20
CA ALA A 99 -8.52 -20.70 22.33
C ALA A 99 -8.81 -20.11 20.93
N ASP A 100 -8.85 -18.78 20.85
CA ASP A 100 -9.20 -17.99 19.68
C ASP A 100 -7.98 -17.50 18.88
N TRP A 101 -6.77 -17.88 19.29
CA TRP A 101 -5.52 -17.34 18.73
C TRP A 101 -5.39 -17.57 17.22
N GLU A 102 -5.68 -18.78 16.74
CA GLU A 102 -5.59 -19.10 15.30
C GLU A 102 -6.58 -18.30 14.46
N VAL A 103 -7.78 -18.04 14.98
CA VAL A 103 -8.79 -17.21 14.30
C VAL A 103 -8.34 -15.76 14.27
N ALA A 104 -7.74 -15.26 15.35
CA ALA A 104 -7.20 -13.90 15.39
C ALA A 104 -6.08 -13.71 14.36
N LYS A 105 -5.16 -14.68 14.24
CA LYS A 105 -4.10 -14.67 13.21
C LYS A 105 -4.66 -14.70 11.80
N PHE A 106 -5.69 -15.50 11.55
CA PHE A 106 -6.37 -15.51 10.25
C PHE A 106 -6.98 -14.15 9.93
N GLN A 107 -7.78 -13.58 10.83
CA GLN A 107 -8.42 -12.27 10.61
C GLN A 107 -7.40 -11.13 10.43
N PHE A 108 -6.28 -11.16 11.15
CA PHE A 108 -5.16 -10.23 10.93
C PHE A 108 -4.59 -10.37 9.52
N ARG A 109 -4.23 -11.59 9.10
CA ARG A 109 -3.66 -11.83 7.77
C ARG A 109 -4.63 -11.44 6.65
N SER A 110 -5.91 -11.75 6.78
CA SER A 110 -6.94 -11.31 5.82
C SER A 110 -7.10 -9.79 5.79
N SER A 111 -6.95 -9.11 6.94
CA SER A 111 -6.99 -7.64 7.01
C SER A 111 -5.79 -7.00 6.31
N LEU A 112 -4.58 -7.53 6.57
CA LEU A 112 -3.36 -7.06 5.93
C LEU A 112 -3.37 -7.33 4.41
N ALA A 113 -3.76 -8.53 4.00
CA ALA A 113 -3.93 -8.88 2.60
C ALA A 113 -4.92 -7.94 1.89
N MET A 114 -6.07 -7.65 2.50
CA MET A 114 -7.02 -6.70 1.93
C MET A 114 -6.42 -5.29 1.77
N ASP A 115 -5.79 -4.76 2.81
CA ASP A 115 -5.22 -3.41 2.81
C ASP A 115 -4.12 -3.31 1.74
N VAL A 116 -3.20 -4.28 1.70
CA VAL A 116 -2.06 -4.25 0.76
C VAL A 116 -2.49 -4.53 -0.67
N PHE A 117 -3.28 -5.58 -0.91
CA PHE A 117 -3.60 -6.00 -2.29
C PHE A 117 -4.67 -5.13 -2.93
N VAL A 118 -5.71 -4.77 -2.17
CA VAL A 118 -6.83 -4.03 -2.73
C VAL A 118 -6.56 -2.53 -2.67
N LEU A 119 -6.14 -2.02 -1.51
CA LEU A 119 -6.03 -0.58 -1.33
C LEU A 119 -4.68 -0.05 -1.79
N GLU A 120 -3.57 -0.67 -1.41
CA GLU A 120 -2.26 -0.13 -1.77
C GLU A 120 -1.85 -0.52 -3.19
N HIS A 121 -1.98 -1.80 -3.56
CA HIS A 121 -1.60 -2.27 -4.89
C HIS A 121 -2.61 -1.83 -5.95
N ALA A 122 -3.85 -2.34 -5.90
CA ALA A 122 -4.81 -2.07 -6.96
C ALA A 122 -5.28 -0.61 -6.97
N CYS A 123 -5.62 -0.02 -5.81
CA CYS A 123 -6.11 1.36 -5.79
C CYS A 123 -4.97 2.39 -5.87
N ALA A 124 -4.06 2.42 -4.90
CA ALA A 124 -3.06 3.48 -4.81
C ALA A 124 -2.00 3.41 -5.92
N VAL A 125 -1.31 2.28 -6.07
CA VAL A 125 -0.24 2.14 -7.07
C VAL A 125 -0.83 2.23 -8.48
N HIS A 126 -1.77 1.34 -8.82
CA HIS A 126 -2.31 1.26 -10.18
C HIS A 126 -3.25 2.40 -10.52
N MET A 127 -4.42 2.47 -9.86
CA MET A 127 -5.52 3.33 -10.30
C MET A 127 -5.26 4.81 -10.06
N VAL A 128 -4.44 5.15 -9.06
CA VAL A 128 -4.13 6.53 -8.71
C VAL A 128 -2.78 6.96 -9.27
N PHE A 129 -1.68 6.49 -8.67
CA PHE A 129 -0.35 7.04 -8.92
C PHE A 129 0.11 6.77 -10.35
N ALA A 130 0.06 5.51 -10.77
CA ALA A 130 0.52 5.11 -12.09
C ALA A 130 -0.37 5.67 -13.20
N HIS A 131 -1.69 5.65 -13.01
CA HIS A 131 -2.64 6.19 -13.97
C HIS A 131 -2.45 7.70 -14.18
N ALA A 132 -2.44 8.49 -13.10
CA ALA A 132 -2.34 9.94 -13.18
C ALA A 132 -1.05 10.37 -13.91
N MET A 133 0.08 9.71 -13.62
CA MET A 133 1.33 9.98 -14.31
C MET A 133 1.29 9.61 -15.79
N ALA A 134 0.77 8.43 -16.13
CA ALA A 134 0.68 7.99 -17.52
C ALA A 134 -0.22 8.92 -18.35
N VAL A 135 -1.35 9.38 -17.79
CA VAL A 135 -2.25 10.32 -18.45
C VAL A 135 -1.61 11.70 -18.59
N ALA A 136 -1.12 12.29 -17.49
CA ALA A 136 -0.50 13.61 -17.53
C ALA A 136 0.69 13.67 -18.49
N CYS A 137 1.56 12.65 -18.48
CA CYS A 137 2.68 12.53 -19.40
C CYS A 137 2.23 12.52 -20.87
N ARG A 138 1.19 11.72 -21.21
CA ARG A 138 0.69 11.62 -22.60
C ARG A 138 -0.04 12.86 -23.07
N GLU A 139 -0.75 13.56 -22.19
CA GLU A 139 -1.54 14.74 -22.54
C GLU A 139 -0.71 16.01 -22.72
N THR A 140 0.42 16.12 -22.01
CA THR A 140 1.12 17.41 -21.87
C THR A 140 2.54 17.43 -22.43
N LEU A 141 3.24 16.30 -22.49
CA LEU A 141 4.62 16.28 -22.98
C LEU A 141 4.70 15.94 -24.48
N PRO A 142 5.47 16.70 -25.28
CA PRO A 142 5.81 16.35 -26.67
C PRO A 142 6.44 14.95 -26.78
N PRO A 143 6.21 14.20 -27.88
CA PRO A 143 6.74 12.84 -28.08
C PRO A 143 8.26 12.69 -27.90
N ASP A 144 9.01 13.74 -28.24
CA ASP A 144 10.47 13.85 -28.18
C ASP A 144 10.98 14.51 -26.89
N HIS A 145 10.09 14.91 -25.98
CA HIS A 145 10.49 15.53 -24.73
C HIS A 145 11.27 14.55 -23.85
N PRO A 146 12.45 14.92 -23.29
CA PRO A 146 13.30 14.01 -22.53
C PRO A 146 12.61 13.30 -21.38
N ILE A 147 11.73 14.00 -20.66
CA ILE A 147 10.93 13.40 -19.57
C ILE A 147 9.93 12.37 -20.10
N ARG A 148 9.35 12.56 -21.29
CA ARG A 148 8.41 11.59 -21.86
C ARG A 148 9.13 10.33 -22.28
N ILE A 149 10.31 10.47 -22.89
CA ILE A 149 11.16 9.33 -23.28
C ILE A 149 11.55 8.53 -22.03
N LEU A 150 12.01 9.21 -20.97
CA LEU A 150 12.31 8.60 -19.68
C LEU A 150 11.11 7.85 -19.10
N LEU A 151 9.93 8.49 -19.05
CA LEU A 151 8.75 7.93 -18.41
C LEU A 151 8.06 6.84 -19.25
N ALA A 152 8.35 6.76 -20.56
CA ALA A 152 7.72 5.78 -21.44
C ALA A 152 7.92 4.34 -20.97
N VAL A 153 9.11 4.01 -20.47
CA VAL A 153 9.43 2.65 -19.98
C VAL A 153 8.70 2.33 -18.67
N PHE A 154 8.45 3.33 -17.83
CA PHE A 154 7.80 3.17 -16.53
C PHE A 154 6.27 3.29 -16.60
N CYS A 155 5.73 3.88 -17.67
CA CYS A 155 4.29 3.97 -17.93
C CYS A 155 3.78 2.87 -18.87
N PHE A 156 4.68 2.02 -19.39
CA PHE A 156 4.34 1.04 -20.41
C PHE A 156 3.28 0.06 -19.90
N GLY A 157 2.17 -0.07 -20.64
CA GLY A 157 1.08 -0.99 -20.30
C GLY A 157 0.16 -0.54 -19.16
N THR A 158 0.49 0.50 -18.40
CA THR A 158 -0.29 0.98 -17.24
C THR A 158 -1.75 1.26 -17.60
N ILE A 159 -2.00 2.02 -18.66
CA ILE A 159 -3.37 2.37 -19.08
C ILE A 159 -4.18 1.12 -19.42
N HIS A 160 -3.57 0.16 -20.13
CA HIS A 160 -4.23 -1.07 -20.56
C HIS A 160 -4.56 -2.01 -19.40
N VAL A 161 -3.63 -2.19 -18.45
CA VAL A 161 -3.89 -3.04 -17.28
C VAL A 161 -4.91 -2.40 -16.34
N ASN A 162 -4.89 -1.08 -16.20
CA ASN A 162 -5.87 -0.37 -15.37
C ASN A 162 -7.27 -0.39 -15.98
N ASP A 163 -7.40 -0.30 -17.31
CA ASP A 163 -8.68 -0.50 -17.99
C ASP A 163 -9.25 -1.91 -17.70
N LYS A 164 -8.41 -2.95 -17.77
CA LYS A 164 -8.83 -4.31 -17.36
C LYS A 164 -9.24 -4.37 -15.89
N ALA A 165 -8.49 -3.72 -14.99
CA ALA A 165 -8.80 -3.70 -13.57
C ALA A 165 -10.16 -3.02 -13.29
N ALA A 166 -10.42 -1.88 -13.95
CA ALA A 166 -11.68 -1.15 -13.84
C ALA A 166 -12.90 -1.96 -14.32
N ASN A 167 -12.70 -2.84 -15.30
CA ASN A 167 -13.78 -3.62 -15.90
C ASN A 167 -13.97 -5.02 -15.30
N ALA A 168 -12.92 -5.63 -14.73
CA ALA A 168 -12.97 -7.03 -14.28
C ALA A 168 -12.55 -7.26 -12.82
N LEU A 169 -11.69 -6.41 -12.26
CA LEU A 169 -11.10 -6.61 -10.94
C LEU A 169 -11.87 -5.89 -9.83
N LEU A 170 -11.99 -4.56 -9.96
CA LEU A 170 -12.54 -3.66 -8.95
C LEU A 170 -14.06 -3.38 -9.01
N PRO A 171 -14.82 -3.63 -10.11
CA PRO A 171 -16.24 -3.33 -10.09
C PRO A 171 -16.99 -4.30 -9.17
N GLU A 172 -18.22 -3.94 -8.81
CA GLU A 172 -19.10 -4.87 -8.12
C GLU A 172 -19.25 -6.17 -8.93
N LYS A 173 -19.13 -7.30 -8.25
CA LYS A 173 -19.08 -8.66 -8.85
C LYS A 173 -17.82 -8.92 -9.68
N GLY A 174 -16.83 -8.03 -9.67
CA GLY A 174 -15.47 -8.29 -10.14
C GLY A 174 -14.72 -9.26 -9.21
N LEU A 175 -13.46 -9.54 -9.57
CA LEU A 175 -12.63 -10.51 -8.83
C LEU A 175 -12.41 -10.12 -7.37
N VAL A 176 -12.09 -8.85 -7.06
CA VAL A 176 -11.92 -8.40 -5.67
C VAL A 176 -13.20 -8.57 -4.87
N HIS A 177 -14.35 -8.16 -5.44
CA HIS A 177 -15.62 -8.31 -4.75
C HIS A 177 -15.94 -9.78 -4.43
N ARG A 178 -15.54 -10.73 -5.30
CA ARG A 178 -15.75 -12.16 -5.08
C ARG A 178 -14.76 -12.78 -4.09
N ALA A 179 -13.50 -12.36 -4.15
CA ALA A 179 -12.41 -12.93 -3.35
C ALA A 179 -12.38 -12.40 -1.91
N PHE A 180 -12.73 -11.12 -1.70
CA PHE A 180 -12.70 -10.47 -0.40
C PHE A 180 -14.10 -10.38 0.22
N ALA A 181 -14.18 -10.17 1.52
CA ALA A 181 -15.41 -10.24 2.31
C ALA A 181 -16.43 -9.12 2.02
N PHE A 182 -16.05 -8.10 1.24
CA PHE A 182 -16.86 -6.91 0.98
C PHE A 182 -18.26 -7.19 0.44
N THR A 183 -19.23 -6.35 0.83
CA THR A 183 -20.38 -6.06 -0.03
C THR A 183 -19.99 -5.02 -1.10
N GLY A 184 -20.87 -4.76 -2.07
CA GLY A 184 -20.61 -3.72 -3.08
C GLY A 184 -20.38 -2.33 -2.46
N ASN A 185 -21.14 -1.99 -1.41
CA ASN A 185 -20.96 -0.74 -0.67
C ASN A 185 -19.65 -0.73 0.13
N GLY A 186 -19.31 -1.84 0.79
CA GLY A 186 -18.06 -1.96 1.53
C GLY A 186 -16.83 -1.77 0.65
N LEU A 187 -16.81 -2.37 -0.54
CA LEU A 187 -15.72 -2.18 -1.50
C LEU A 187 -15.63 -0.74 -1.98
N ARG A 188 -16.77 -0.11 -2.34
CA ARG A 188 -16.78 1.31 -2.73
C ARG A 188 -16.25 2.20 -1.62
N HIS A 189 -16.69 1.97 -0.38
CA HIS A 189 -16.22 2.72 0.79
C HIS A 189 -14.71 2.53 1.00
N ALA A 190 -14.20 1.32 0.89
CA ALA A 190 -12.77 1.03 1.03
C ALA A 190 -11.93 1.78 -0.03
N LEU A 191 -12.37 1.77 -1.29
CA LEU A 191 -11.70 2.51 -2.37
C LEU A 191 -11.74 4.03 -2.13
N THR A 192 -12.87 4.57 -1.65
CA THR A 192 -12.98 5.99 -1.26
C THR A 192 -12.03 6.35 -0.12
N LEU A 193 -11.94 5.51 0.91
CA LEU A 193 -11.00 5.71 2.02
C LEU A 193 -9.55 5.68 1.53
N CYS A 194 -9.23 4.75 0.62
CA CYS A 194 -7.91 4.70 0.00
C CYS A 194 -7.60 6.03 -0.69
N THR A 195 -8.41 6.46 -1.67
CA THR A 195 -8.15 7.71 -2.40
C THR A 195 -8.08 8.93 -1.49
N ALA A 196 -8.94 9.00 -0.46
CA ALA A 196 -8.95 10.10 0.49
C ALA A 196 -7.72 10.13 1.41
N SER A 197 -7.01 9.01 1.59
CA SER A 197 -5.82 8.88 2.44
C SER A 197 -4.50 9.19 1.74
N LEU A 198 -4.49 9.17 0.41
CA LEU A 198 -3.26 9.36 -0.37
C LEU A 198 -2.80 10.81 -0.32
N ARG A 199 -1.52 11.01 0.00
CA ARG A 199 -0.87 12.31 -0.03
C ARG A 199 0.49 12.19 -0.72
N TYR A 200 0.89 13.24 -1.42
CA TYR A 200 2.29 13.45 -1.74
C TYR A 200 3.02 13.84 -0.46
N ASP A 201 3.69 12.87 0.13
CA ASP A 201 4.81 13.14 1.00
C ASP A 201 6.10 13.03 0.20
N THR A 202 7.10 13.84 0.56
CA THR A 202 8.46 13.59 0.10
C THR A 202 8.85 12.20 0.60
N TYR A 203 9.61 11.47 -0.22
CA TYR A 203 9.89 10.04 -0.01
C TYR A 203 10.59 9.65 1.33
N PRO A 204 11.25 10.52 2.12
CA PRO A 204 12.00 10.05 3.30
C PRO A 204 11.17 9.62 4.53
N ARG A 205 9.83 9.52 4.46
CA ARG A 205 9.02 8.92 5.54
C ARG A 205 8.68 7.44 5.34
N ALA A 206 9.13 6.81 4.25
CA ALA A 206 8.78 5.43 3.94
C ALA A 206 9.68 4.37 4.59
N PHE A 207 10.90 4.73 5.02
CA PHE A 207 11.88 3.78 5.52
C PHE A 207 12.31 4.15 6.94
N ASP A 208 12.22 3.18 7.85
CA ASP A 208 12.74 3.28 9.20
C ASP A 208 14.04 2.47 9.25
N GLN A 209 15.18 3.18 9.19
CA GLN A 209 16.50 2.54 9.19
C GLN A 209 16.77 1.76 10.48
N ASP A 210 16.14 2.16 11.58
CA ASP A 210 16.28 1.47 12.85
C ASP A 210 15.44 0.16 12.86
N LEU A 211 14.45 0.03 11.97
CA LEU A 211 13.55 -1.14 11.85
C LEU A 211 14.28 -2.22 11.06
N GLY A 212 14.97 -1.78 10.00
CA GLY A 212 15.93 -2.56 9.22
C GLY A 212 15.29 -3.78 8.57
N THR A 213 14.03 -3.69 8.17
CA THR A 213 13.40 -4.74 7.38
C THR A 213 14.03 -4.78 5.97
N PRO A 214 13.94 -5.90 5.24
CA PRO A 214 14.32 -5.93 3.82
C PRO A 214 13.71 -4.78 3.01
N PHE A 215 12.46 -4.40 3.27
CA PHE A 215 11.83 -3.24 2.63
C PHE A 215 12.57 -1.92 2.93
N ASP A 216 13.00 -1.71 4.17
CA ASP A 216 13.74 -0.50 4.58
C ASP A 216 15.12 -0.43 3.92
N VAL A 217 15.85 -1.54 3.95
CA VAL A 217 17.24 -1.61 3.46
C VAL A 217 17.25 -1.55 1.93
N ASP A 218 16.61 -2.52 1.27
CA ASP A 218 16.64 -2.67 -0.18
C ASP A 218 15.87 -1.54 -0.85
N GLY A 219 14.74 -1.11 -0.26
CA GLY A 219 13.96 0.02 -0.74
C GLY A 219 14.76 1.32 -0.71
N LYS A 220 15.51 1.58 0.36
CA LYS A 220 16.37 2.76 0.41
C LYS A 220 17.50 2.69 -0.62
N GLU A 221 18.20 1.57 -0.73
CA GLU A 221 19.30 1.40 -1.70
C GLU A 221 18.81 1.58 -3.15
N TYR A 222 17.64 1.01 -3.46
CA TYR A 222 17.04 1.15 -4.78
C TYR A 222 16.58 2.58 -5.07
N ARG A 223 15.99 3.27 -4.10
CA ARG A 223 15.63 4.69 -4.21
C ARG A 223 16.86 5.55 -4.49
N ASP A 224 17.94 5.35 -3.75
CA ASP A 224 19.18 6.12 -3.93
C ASP A 224 19.79 5.86 -5.32
N SER A 225 19.65 4.63 -5.83
CA SER A 225 20.03 4.29 -7.21
C SER A 225 19.18 5.03 -8.25
N ILE A 226 17.86 5.14 -8.04
CA ILE A 226 16.97 5.93 -8.90
C ILE A 226 17.38 7.41 -8.88
N GLN A 227 17.68 7.98 -7.71
CA GLN A 227 18.11 9.38 -7.62
C GLN A 227 19.41 9.63 -8.39
N CYS A 228 20.40 8.73 -8.25
CA CYS A 228 21.66 8.80 -9.01
C CYS A 228 21.41 8.72 -10.52
N PHE A 229 20.54 7.78 -10.95
CA PHE A 229 20.15 7.62 -12.34
C PHE A 229 19.47 8.88 -12.89
N LEU A 230 18.47 9.43 -12.19
CA LEU A 230 17.78 10.66 -12.58
C LEU A 230 18.75 11.84 -12.67
N ALA A 231 19.61 12.02 -11.67
CA ALA A 231 20.58 13.10 -11.67
C ALA A 231 21.58 13.00 -12.84
N ALA A 232 21.95 11.80 -13.27
CA ALA A 232 22.79 11.58 -14.44
C ALA A 232 22.04 11.84 -15.75
N TYR A 233 20.82 11.30 -15.88
CA TYR A 233 19.97 11.46 -17.06
C TYR A 233 19.62 12.92 -17.31
N LEU A 234 19.08 13.62 -16.30
CA LEU A 234 18.64 15.00 -16.44
C LEU A 234 19.81 15.96 -16.74
N ARG A 235 21.01 15.65 -16.25
CA ARG A 235 22.23 16.40 -16.59
C ARG A 235 22.66 16.17 -18.03
N HIS A 236 22.51 14.96 -18.54
CA HIS A 236 22.84 14.62 -19.93
C HIS A 236 21.92 15.35 -20.92
N GLU A 237 20.62 15.38 -20.64
CA GLU A 237 19.60 16.01 -21.49
C GLU A 237 19.69 17.55 -21.49
N GLY A 238 20.24 18.16 -20.43
CA GLY A 238 20.41 19.61 -20.33
C GLY A 238 19.13 20.31 -19.87
N GLU A 239 18.54 21.14 -20.73
CA GLU A 239 17.29 21.86 -20.42
C GLU A 239 16.08 20.93 -20.57
N TRP A 240 15.60 20.39 -19.44
CA TRP A 240 14.45 19.47 -19.40
C TRP A 240 13.24 20.04 -18.67
N PHE A 241 13.42 21.07 -17.84
CA PHE A 241 12.37 21.65 -17.00
C PHE A 241 11.82 22.92 -17.67
N ASP A 242 10.78 22.72 -18.47
CA ASP A 242 10.18 23.73 -19.34
C ASP A 242 8.66 23.90 -19.09
N ASP A 243 7.99 24.67 -19.96
CA ASP A 243 6.54 24.87 -19.89
C ASP A 243 5.73 23.57 -20.07
N SER A 244 6.28 22.59 -20.78
CA SER A 244 5.66 21.26 -20.94
C SER A 244 5.65 20.52 -19.60
N VAL A 245 6.76 20.55 -18.86
CA VAL A 245 6.84 19.96 -17.50
C VAL A 245 5.94 20.70 -16.52
N LEU A 246 5.87 22.04 -16.58
CA LEU A 246 4.93 22.81 -15.76
C LEU A 246 3.47 22.44 -16.06
N SER A 247 3.15 22.22 -17.34
CA SER A 247 1.82 21.75 -17.77
C SER A 247 1.53 20.34 -17.26
N MET A 248 2.51 19.45 -17.33
CA MET A 248 2.43 18.09 -16.79
C MET A 248 2.17 18.10 -15.28
N TRP A 249 2.89 18.93 -14.52
CA TRP A 249 2.67 19.09 -13.08
C TRP A 249 1.22 19.51 -12.80
N ARG A 250 0.71 20.52 -13.51
CA ARG A 250 -0.68 20.96 -13.35
C ARG A 250 -1.68 19.84 -13.70
N ALA A 251 -1.44 19.08 -14.76
CA ALA A 251 -2.27 17.93 -15.14
C ALA A 251 -2.24 16.81 -14.09
N LEU A 252 -1.07 16.50 -13.53
CA LEU A 252 -0.95 15.54 -12.41
C LEU A 252 -1.86 15.94 -11.24
N LYS A 253 -1.91 17.22 -10.91
CA LYS A 253 -2.81 17.72 -9.85
C LYS A 253 -4.28 17.61 -10.24
N GLN A 254 -4.64 17.84 -11.50
CA GLN A 254 -6.04 17.73 -11.96
C GLN A 254 -6.55 16.29 -11.95
N HIS A 255 -5.70 15.33 -12.35
CA HIS A 255 -6.05 13.90 -12.33
C HIS A 255 -6.07 13.30 -10.91
N SER A 256 -5.65 14.08 -9.92
CA SER A 256 -5.51 13.66 -8.53
C SER A 256 -5.67 14.84 -7.53
N PRO A 257 -6.79 15.61 -7.56
CA PRO A 257 -6.89 16.91 -6.87
C PRO A 257 -6.67 16.83 -5.35
N GLU A 258 -7.06 15.70 -4.75
CA GLU A 258 -6.89 15.42 -3.31
C GLU A 258 -5.66 14.54 -3.01
N MET A 259 -5.15 13.80 -4.00
CA MET A 259 -4.22 12.68 -3.79
C MET A 259 -2.75 13.08 -3.75
N PHE A 260 -2.46 14.32 -4.16
CA PHE A 260 -1.09 14.81 -4.15
C PHE A 260 -0.86 15.85 -3.06
N GLY A 261 -1.57 16.97 -2.96
CA GLY A 261 -1.03 18.05 -2.09
C GLY A 261 0.36 18.52 -2.56
N LEU A 262 0.68 18.23 -3.84
CA LEU A 262 1.81 18.82 -4.54
C LEU A 262 1.60 20.35 -4.60
N PRO A 263 2.64 21.15 -4.29
CA PRO A 263 2.52 22.60 -4.35
C PRO A 263 2.24 23.08 -5.77
N GLU A 264 1.73 24.30 -5.90
CA GLU A 264 1.64 24.95 -7.22
C GLU A 264 3.05 25.23 -7.77
N PRO A 265 3.35 24.85 -9.02
CA PRO A 265 4.63 25.17 -9.63
C PRO A 265 4.70 26.67 -9.96
N LYS A 266 5.82 27.29 -9.59
CA LYS A 266 6.15 28.71 -9.82
C LYS A 266 7.13 28.90 -10.99
N GLY A 267 7.69 27.82 -11.54
CA GLY A 267 8.70 27.86 -12.60
C GLY A 267 10.11 28.17 -12.09
N SER A 268 10.39 28.00 -10.80
CA SER A 268 11.71 28.29 -10.21
C SER A 268 12.62 27.06 -10.20
N PRO A 269 13.96 27.22 -10.03
CA PRO A 269 14.87 26.09 -9.88
C PRO A 269 14.52 25.14 -8.71
N SER A 270 13.89 25.65 -7.66
CA SER A 270 13.34 24.83 -6.57
C SER A 270 12.26 23.87 -7.05
N ASP A 271 11.47 24.26 -8.04
CA ASP A 271 10.40 23.42 -8.60
C ASP A 271 10.99 22.27 -9.41
N ALA A 272 12.08 22.50 -10.14
CA ALA A 272 12.80 21.44 -10.82
C ALA A 272 13.30 20.36 -9.84
N ALA A 273 13.80 20.76 -8.66
CA ALA A 273 14.20 19.82 -7.61
C ALA A 273 13.00 19.06 -7.04
N VAL A 274 11.88 19.73 -6.77
CA VAL A 274 10.63 19.09 -6.31
C VAL A 274 10.14 18.08 -7.35
N PHE A 275 10.13 18.46 -8.63
CA PHE A 275 9.67 17.58 -9.70
C PHE A 275 10.61 16.39 -9.92
N THR A 276 11.92 16.56 -9.69
CA THR A 276 12.86 15.43 -9.69
C THR A 276 12.51 14.41 -8.60
N GLU A 277 12.13 14.86 -7.40
CA GLU A 277 11.63 13.96 -6.35
C GLU A 277 10.28 13.30 -6.72
N VAL A 278 9.40 14.01 -7.45
CA VAL A 278 8.17 13.41 -8.02
C VAL A 278 8.50 12.27 -8.99
N LEU A 279 9.46 12.49 -9.89
CA LEU A 279 9.93 11.47 -10.84
C LEU A 279 10.54 10.28 -10.10
N CYS A 280 11.38 10.53 -9.09
CA CYS A 280 11.98 9.48 -8.27
C CYS A 280 10.91 8.63 -7.57
N LYS A 281 9.94 9.29 -6.93
CA LYS A 281 8.82 8.62 -6.27
C LYS A 281 8.01 7.79 -7.26
N PHE A 282 7.69 8.35 -8.43
CA PHE A 282 6.92 7.65 -9.44
C PHE A 282 7.63 6.39 -9.94
N ILE A 283 8.92 6.50 -10.28
CA ILE A 283 9.72 5.35 -10.73
C ILE A 283 9.72 4.28 -9.65
N PHE A 284 10.01 4.65 -8.40
CA PHE A 284 9.98 3.69 -7.29
C PHE A 284 8.61 3.02 -7.16
N VAL A 285 7.52 3.79 -7.20
CA VAL A 285 6.16 3.26 -7.01
C VAL A 285 5.81 2.25 -8.10
N CYS A 286 6.14 2.55 -9.36
CA CYS A 286 5.80 1.67 -10.49
C CYS A 286 6.73 0.47 -10.64
N THR A 287 7.88 0.47 -9.96
CA THR A 287 8.82 -0.67 -9.98
C THR A 287 8.85 -1.38 -8.63
N ALA A 288 9.60 -0.87 -7.66
CA ALA A 288 9.84 -1.53 -6.38
C ALA A 288 8.58 -1.67 -5.54
N MET A 289 7.78 -0.61 -5.37
CA MET A 289 6.55 -0.71 -4.57
C MET A 289 5.55 -1.64 -5.24
N HIS A 290 5.31 -1.47 -6.54
CA HIS A 290 4.45 -2.36 -7.32
C HIS A 290 4.87 -3.84 -7.19
N ASN A 291 6.18 -4.13 -7.22
CA ASN A 291 6.68 -5.49 -7.01
C ASN A 291 6.40 -5.97 -5.58
N HIS A 292 6.74 -5.16 -4.58
CA HIS A 292 6.57 -5.48 -3.16
C HIS A 292 5.11 -5.78 -2.78
N VAL A 293 4.16 -4.95 -3.23
CA VAL A 293 2.73 -5.15 -2.92
C VAL A 293 1.97 -6.01 -3.93
N GLY A 294 2.57 -6.31 -5.08
CA GLY A 294 1.94 -7.00 -6.21
C GLY A 294 2.41 -8.43 -6.45
N GLU A 295 3.57 -8.84 -5.92
CA GLU A 295 3.99 -10.24 -5.91
C GLU A 295 3.34 -11.02 -4.76
N VAL A 296 2.14 -11.52 -5.03
CA VAL A 296 1.23 -12.01 -3.98
C VAL A 296 0.83 -13.47 -4.16
N THR A 297 1.29 -14.09 -5.25
CA THR A 297 0.84 -15.41 -5.68
C THR A 297 1.01 -16.47 -4.57
N GLU A 298 2.10 -16.40 -3.80
CA GLU A 298 2.38 -17.35 -2.73
C GLU A 298 1.36 -17.33 -1.58
N PHE A 299 0.66 -16.22 -1.35
CA PHE A 299 -0.34 -16.11 -0.28
C PHE A 299 -1.71 -16.68 -0.68
N TYR A 300 -2.01 -16.75 -1.97
CA TYR A 300 -3.29 -17.25 -2.49
C TYR A 300 -3.27 -18.71 -2.92
N GLU A 301 -2.08 -19.32 -3.02
CA GLU A 301 -1.95 -20.75 -3.32
C GLU A 301 -2.52 -21.63 -2.19
N ASN A 302 -2.57 -21.10 -0.96
CA ASN A 302 -3.16 -21.77 0.20
C ASN A 302 -4.34 -20.94 0.76
N PRO A 303 -5.61 -21.38 0.58
CA PRO A 303 -6.78 -20.65 1.05
C PRO A 303 -6.89 -20.59 2.59
N GLU A 304 -6.09 -21.36 3.32
CA GLU A 304 -6.04 -21.27 4.79
C GLU A 304 -5.07 -20.17 5.27
N PHE A 305 -4.29 -19.56 4.37
CA PHE A 305 -3.34 -18.50 4.72
C PHE A 305 -4.03 -17.16 5.01
N CYS A 306 -4.94 -16.70 4.13
CA CYS A 306 -5.63 -15.42 4.28
C CYS A 306 -7.03 -15.41 3.66
#